data_AF-A0A662PNE6-F1
#
_entry.id   AF-A0A662PNE6-F1
#
_cell.length_a   1.000
_cell.length_b   1.000
_cell.length_c   1.000
_cell.angle_alpha   90.00
_cell.angle_beta   90.00
_cell.angle_gamma   90.00
#
_symmetry.space_group_name_H-M   'P 1'
#
loop_
_entity.id
_entity.type
_entity.pdbx_description
1 polymer ?
#
loop_
_entity_poly.entity_id
_entity_poly.type
_entity_poly.pdbx_seq_one_letter_code
_entity_poly.pdbx_strand_id
1 'polypeptide(L)'
;FVEYVYEKEGWSGVNALYENPPRSTAEVLHPEKYLEGWRPINPGFSSKIGNGWKLMMQDTLGEYFIREMLRAHLSFFAANESAEGWRGDVIQLYEKGEAYLIRWKIVWENREEAKEFTDAFRELLQKVGANETSTNIWTTATEVISIKASGTEVLIEIVSPPGEMMKEAVEAASPS
;
A
#
# COMPACT_ATOMS: atom_id res chain seq x y z
N PHE A 1 8.79 17.57 11.29
CA PHE A 1 9.98 17.32 10.44
C PHE A 1 11.05 18.40 10.56
N VAL A 2 10.89 19.59 9.95
CA VAL A 2 11.95 20.63 9.91
C VAL A 2 12.40 21.05 11.32
N GLU A 3 11.46 21.22 12.24
CA GLU A 3 11.76 21.50 13.65
C GLU A 3 12.66 20.42 14.27
N TYR A 4 12.33 19.14 14.08
CA TYR A 4 13.15 18.02 14.57
C TYR A 4 14.58 18.05 13.98
N VAL A 5 14.72 18.28 12.67
CA VAL A 5 16.03 18.41 12.03
C VAL A 5 16.83 19.57 12.62
N TYR A 6 16.17 20.71 12.83
CA TYR A 6 16.80 21.87 13.47
C TYR A 6 17.25 21.58 14.90
N GLU A 7 16.44 20.90 15.71
CA GLU A 7 16.81 20.53 17.08
C GLU A 7 18.01 19.58 17.15
N LYS A 8 18.18 18.71 16.15
CA LYS A 8 19.28 17.71 16.10
C LYS A 8 20.56 18.23 15.44
N GLU A 9 20.44 18.99 14.35
CA GLU A 9 21.56 19.35 13.47
C GLU A 9 21.69 20.86 13.20
N GLY A 10 20.83 21.68 13.82
CA GLY A 10 20.82 23.13 13.67
C GLY A 10 20.51 23.60 12.25
N TRP A 11 20.83 24.87 11.96
CA TRP A 11 20.64 25.46 10.64
C TRP A 11 21.42 24.76 9.53
N SER A 12 22.56 24.13 9.85
CA SER A 12 23.30 23.30 8.89
C SER A 12 22.48 22.12 8.38
N GLY A 13 21.80 21.40 9.28
CA GLY A 13 20.92 20.29 8.89
C GLY A 13 19.71 20.77 8.09
N VAL A 14 19.09 21.88 8.49
CA VAL A 14 17.98 22.49 7.74
C VAL A 14 18.42 22.88 6.33
N ASN A 15 19.60 23.47 6.17
CA ASN A 15 20.15 23.82 4.86
C ASN A 15 20.44 22.57 4.01
N ALA A 16 20.88 21.47 4.62
CA ALA A 16 21.12 20.21 3.92
C ALA A 16 19.84 19.58 3.33
N LEU A 17 18.66 19.90 3.87
CA LEU A 17 17.37 19.44 3.32
C LEU A 17 17.09 19.96 1.90
N TYR A 18 17.68 21.09 1.50
CA TYR A 18 17.52 21.61 0.14
C TYR A 18 18.30 20.75 -0.88
N GLU A 19 19.43 20.19 -0.46
CA GLU A 19 20.27 19.33 -1.32
C GLU A 19 19.80 17.86 -1.29
N ASN A 20 19.28 17.41 -0.14
CA ASN A 20 18.77 16.07 0.03
C ASN A 20 17.38 16.10 0.68
N PRO A 21 16.31 16.46 -0.04
CA PRO A 21 14.98 16.46 0.54
C PRO A 21 14.51 15.03 0.88
N PRO A 22 13.58 14.88 1.85
CA PRO A 22 12.92 13.60 2.08
C PRO A 22 12.21 13.13 0.80
N ARG A 23 12.23 11.83 0.53
CA ARG A 23 11.71 11.20 -0.69
C ARG A 23 10.39 10.47 -0.50
N SER A 24 9.93 10.39 0.74
CA SER A 24 8.70 9.71 1.12
C SER A 24 8.02 10.41 2.28
N THR A 25 6.73 10.18 2.42
CA THR A 25 5.99 10.65 3.59
C THR A 25 6.46 9.97 4.87
N ALA A 26 6.99 8.74 4.79
CA ALA A 26 7.59 8.05 5.93
C ALA A 26 8.78 8.82 6.51
N GLU A 27 9.69 9.33 5.67
CA GLU A 27 10.79 10.20 6.11
C GLU A 27 10.30 11.50 6.76
N VAL A 28 9.16 12.04 6.31
CA VAL A 28 8.57 13.25 6.89
C VAL A 28 7.90 12.97 8.25
N LEU A 29 7.19 11.84 8.35
CA LEU A 29 6.48 11.38 9.55
C LEU A 29 7.46 10.89 10.64
N HIS A 30 8.56 10.28 10.23
CA HIS A 30 9.60 9.67 11.08
C HIS A 30 10.96 10.35 10.82
N PRO A 31 11.15 11.61 11.27
CA PRO A 31 12.33 12.41 10.95
C PRO A 31 13.66 11.79 11.42
N GLU A 32 13.63 10.98 12.49
CA GLU A 32 14.78 10.21 12.97
C GLU A 32 15.29 9.22 11.91
N LYS A 33 14.39 8.52 11.20
CA LYS A 33 14.76 7.60 10.12
C LYS A 33 15.48 8.33 8.99
N TYR A 34 15.00 9.52 8.64
CA TYR A 34 15.64 10.36 7.62
C TYR A 34 17.09 10.73 8.00
N LEU A 35 17.32 11.14 9.26
CA LEU A 35 18.67 11.48 9.75
C LEU A 35 19.59 10.27 9.87
N GLU A 36 19.04 9.09 10.15
CA GLU A 36 19.78 7.81 10.13
C GLU A 36 20.10 7.30 8.72
N GLY A 37 19.65 8.02 7.68
CA GLY A 37 19.90 7.65 6.28
C GLY A 37 19.00 6.52 5.77
N TRP A 38 17.93 6.17 6.49
CA TRP A 38 16.91 5.24 6.02
C TRP A 38 16.31 5.73 4.70
N ARG A 39 15.99 4.82 3.79
CA ARG A 39 15.34 5.13 2.52
C ARG A 39 14.24 4.13 2.21
N PRO A 40 13.14 4.56 1.58
CA PRO A 40 12.10 3.65 1.12
C PRO A 40 12.65 2.76 0.00
N ILE A 41 12.08 1.56 -0.13
CA ILE A 41 12.35 0.65 -1.24
C ILE A 41 11.25 0.78 -2.29
N ASN A 42 11.56 0.44 -3.54
CA ASN A 42 10.54 0.20 -4.55
C ASN A 42 10.45 -1.32 -4.77
N PRO A 43 9.38 -1.99 -4.32
CA PRO A 43 9.29 -3.44 -4.43
C PRO A 43 9.01 -3.92 -5.86
N GLY A 44 8.50 -3.05 -6.73
CA GLY A 44 8.24 -3.32 -8.14
C GLY A 44 7.38 -4.56 -8.41
N PHE A 45 7.31 -4.95 -9.69
CA PHE A 45 6.76 -6.24 -10.12
C PHE A 45 7.76 -6.91 -11.07
N SER A 46 7.98 -8.21 -10.89
CA SER A 46 8.91 -8.99 -11.70
C SER A 46 8.45 -9.17 -13.16
N SER A 47 7.13 -9.06 -13.40
CA SER A 47 6.54 -9.15 -14.73
C SER A 47 5.32 -8.24 -14.85
N LYS A 48 5.11 -7.74 -16.07
CA LYS A 48 3.85 -7.09 -16.45
C LYS A 48 2.78 -8.16 -16.67
N ILE A 49 1.53 -7.78 -16.48
CA ILE A 49 0.42 -8.66 -16.83
C ILE A 49 0.31 -8.73 -18.36
N GLY A 50 0.22 -9.96 -18.88
CA GLY A 50 0.03 -10.26 -20.30
C GLY A 50 -1.45 -10.28 -20.71
N ASN A 51 -1.79 -11.04 -21.76
CA ASN A 51 -3.18 -11.38 -22.11
C ASN A 51 -4.10 -10.18 -22.42
N GLY A 52 -3.56 -9.13 -23.06
CA GLY A 52 -4.34 -7.98 -23.53
C GLY A 52 -4.58 -6.88 -22.50
N TRP A 53 -4.05 -7.03 -21.28
CA TRP A 53 -4.04 -5.96 -20.29
C TRP A 53 -3.02 -4.88 -20.63
N LYS A 54 -3.44 -3.63 -20.56
CA LYS A 54 -2.60 -2.46 -20.82
C LYS A 54 -2.34 -1.72 -19.51
N LEU A 55 -1.07 -1.51 -19.17
CA LEU A 55 -0.69 -0.69 -18.02
C LEU A 55 -1.03 0.78 -18.34
N MET A 56 -1.87 1.38 -17.50
CA MET A 56 -2.33 2.76 -17.64
C MET A 56 -1.59 3.70 -16.69
N MET A 57 -1.34 3.25 -15.46
CA MET A 57 -0.66 4.04 -14.43
C MET A 57 0.19 3.13 -13.55
N GLN A 58 1.32 3.66 -13.08
CA GLN A 58 2.09 3.10 -11.99
C GLN A 58 2.55 4.23 -11.08
N ASP A 59 2.40 4.08 -9.76
CA ASP A 59 2.82 5.07 -8.78
C ASP A 59 3.18 4.43 -7.43
N THR A 60 3.52 5.26 -6.45
CA THR A 60 3.74 4.93 -5.03
C THR A 60 2.81 5.78 -4.19
N LEU A 61 2.01 5.17 -3.29
CA LEU A 61 1.06 5.90 -2.46
C LEU A 61 1.69 6.38 -1.15
N GLY A 62 2.59 5.59 -0.57
CA GLY A 62 3.32 5.95 0.65
C GLY A 62 2.54 5.77 1.96
N GLU A 63 3.28 5.80 3.06
CA GLU A 63 2.75 5.60 4.42
C GLU A 63 1.60 6.54 4.78
N TYR A 64 1.69 7.82 4.42
CA TYR A 64 0.67 8.80 4.80
C TYR A 64 -0.65 8.52 4.10
N PHE A 65 -0.63 8.10 2.83
CA PHE A 65 -1.84 7.71 2.14
C PHE A 65 -2.52 6.51 2.84
N ILE A 66 -1.74 5.48 3.19
CA ILE A 66 -2.25 4.30 3.92
C ILE A 66 -2.92 4.74 5.22
N ARG A 67 -2.23 5.58 5.99
CA ARG A 67 -2.72 6.11 7.26
C ARG A 67 -4.04 6.87 7.11
N GLU A 68 -4.15 7.76 6.12
CA GLU A 68 -5.38 8.53 5.91
C GLU A 68 -6.52 7.68 5.33
N MET A 69 -6.21 6.73 4.45
CA MET A 69 -7.19 5.74 3.96
C MET A 69 -7.80 4.94 5.12
N LEU A 70 -6.96 4.43 6.04
CA LEU A 70 -7.43 3.73 7.22
C LEU A 70 -8.22 4.66 8.14
N ARG A 71 -7.74 5.88 8.38
CA ARG A 71 -8.39 6.89 9.24
C ARG A 71 -9.78 7.27 8.78
N ALA A 72 -10.07 7.19 7.49
CA ALA A 72 -11.40 7.48 6.94
C ALA A 72 -12.50 6.56 7.51
N HIS A 73 -12.14 5.36 7.99
CA HIS A 73 -13.09 4.36 8.46
C HIS A 73 -12.76 3.75 9.83
N LEU A 74 -11.52 3.91 10.31
CA LEU A 74 -11.02 3.36 11.56
C LEU A 74 -10.66 4.47 12.55
N SER A 75 -10.41 4.09 13.81
CA SER A 75 -9.97 5.05 14.83
C SER A 75 -8.61 5.66 14.49
N PHE A 76 -8.33 6.85 15.04
CA PHE A 76 -7.03 7.52 14.87
C PHE A 76 -5.85 6.62 15.27
N PHE A 77 -6.00 5.90 16.37
CA PHE A 77 -4.96 5.02 16.93
C PHE A 77 -4.71 3.82 16.03
N ALA A 78 -5.77 3.09 15.67
CA ALA A 78 -5.67 1.94 14.75
C ALA A 78 -5.07 2.33 13.39
N ALA A 79 -5.49 3.45 12.82
CA ALA A 79 -4.98 3.92 11.54
C ALA A 79 -3.49 4.30 11.58
N ASN A 80 -3.02 4.86 12.70
CA ASN A 80 -1.61 5.19 12.87
C ASN A 80 -0.77 3.91 13.05
N GLU A 81 -1.13 3.06 14.01
CA GLU A 81 -0.38 1.82 14.29
C GLU A 81 -0.31 0.93 13.05
N SER A 82 -1.44 0.67 12.38
CA SER A 82 -1.48 -0.22 11.22
C SER A 82 -0.85 0.34 9.94
N ALA A 83 -0.39 1.60 9.96
CA ALA A 83 0.37 2.20 8.87
C ALA A 83 1.86 2.32 9.19
N GLU A 84 2.29 2.10 10.44
CA GLU A 84 3.69 2.19 10.83
C GLU A 84 4.55 1.09 10.19
N GLY A 85 5.83 1.41 10.00
CA GLY A 85 6.81 0.47 9.45
C GLY A 85 6.67 0.17 7.95
N TRP A 86 5.90 0.97 7.21
CA TRP A 86 5.93 0.97 5.75
C TRP A 86 7.38 1.13 5.23
N ARG A 87 7.82 0.20 4.36
CA ARG A 87 9.13 0.26 3.69
C ARG A 87 9.03 0.79 2.27
N GLY A 88 7.89 0.62 1.61
CA GLY A 88 7.76 0.87 0.18
C GLY A 88 6.49 0.28 -0.40
N ASP A 89 5.93 0.92 -1.42
CA ASP A 89 4.82 0.36 -2.17
C ASP A 89 4.88 0.73 -3.66
N VAL A 90 4.19 -0.07 -4.47
CA VAL A 90 3.92 0.20 -5.87
C VAL A 90 2.47 -0.17 -6.17
N ILE A 91 1.74 0.79 -6.74
CA ILE A 91 0.41 0.57 -7.28
C ILE A 91 0.46 0.61 -8.81
N GLN A 92 -0.25 -0.30 -9.46
CA GLN A 92 -0.42 -0.34 -10.91
C GLN A 92 -1.91 -0.41 -11.26
N LEU A 93 -2.35 0.38 -12.23
CA LEU A 93 -3.68 0.30 -12.84
C LEU A 93 -3.55 -0.23 -14.26
N TYR A 94 -4.29 -1.30 -14.56
CA TYR A 94 -4.41 -1.91 -15.88
C TYR A 94 -5.83 -1.78 -16.41
N GLU A 95 -5.96 -1.74 -17.73
CA GLU A 95 -7.21 -1.73 -18.47
C GLU A 95 -7.23 -2.86 -19.51
N LYS A 96 -8.40 -3.47 -19.71
CA LYS A 96 -8.69 -4.43 -20.78
C LYS A 96 -10.15 -4.32 -21.19
N GLY A 97 -10.43 -3.62 -22.29
CA GLY A 97 -11.80 -3.31 -22.69
C GLY A 97 -12.46 -2.40 -21.66
N GLU A 98 -13.59 -2.83 -21.09
CA GLU A 98 -14.29 -2.09 -20.03
C GLU A 98 -13.84 -2.50 -18.61
N ALA A 99 -12.89 -3.42 -18.50
CA ALA A 99 -12.42 -3.93 -17.21
C ALA A 99 -11.13 -3.25 -16.76
N TYR A 100 -11.04 -3.04 -15.45
CA TYR A 100 -9.90 -2.48 -14.75
C TYR A 100 -9.34 -3.46 -13.71
N LEU A 101 -8.02 -3.43 -13.54
CA LEU A 101 -7.30 -4.16 -12.51
C LEU A 101 -6.32 -3.22 -11.81
N ILE A 102 -6.50 -3.06 -10.50
CA ILE A 102 -5.52 -2.43 -9.63
C ILE A 102 -4.70 -3.54 -8.96
N ARG A 103 -3.38 -3.35 -8.91
CA ARG A 103 -2.47 -4.17 -8.11
C ARG A 103 -1.67 -3.26 -7.22
N TRP A 104 -1.73 -3.48 -5.93
CA TRP A 104 -1.02 -2.70 -4.94
C TRP A 104 -0.17 -3.62 -4.08
N LYS A 105 1.14 -3.55 -4.28
CA LYS A 105 2.12 -4.30 -3.48
C LYS A 105 2.76 -3.36 -2.47
N ILE A 106 2.72 -3.75 -1.21
CA ILE A 106 3.26 -3.00 -0.07
C ILE A 106 4.26 -3.90 0.66
N VAL A 107 5.38 -3.33 1.10
CA VAL A 107 6.38 -4.01 1.94
C VAL A 107 6.51 -3.30 3.28
N TRP A 108 6.60 -4.09 4.34
CA TRP A 108 6.66 -3.67 5.74
C TRP A 108 8.03 -3.97 6.37
N GLU A 109 8.37 -3.37 7.51
CA GLU A 109 9.64 -3.59 8.21
C GLU A 109 9.71 -5.02 8.75
N ASN A 110 8.58 -5.56 9.21
CA ASN A 110 8.48 -6.90 9.75
C ASN A 110 7.12 -7.58 9.44
N ARG A 111 6.96 -8.82 9.91
CA ARG A 111 5.77 -9.64 9.62
C ARG A 111 4.57 -9.18 10.45
N GLU A 112 4.84 -8.67 11.63
CA GLU A 112 3.86 -8.19 12.59
C GLU A 112 3.14 -6.94 12.02
N GLU A 113 3.88 -5.97 11.49
CA GLU A 113 3.32 -4.78 10.83
C GLU A 113 2.54 -5.13 9.56
N ALA A 114 3.06 -6.05 8.73
CA ALA A 114 2.33 -6.54 7.57
C ALA A 114 0.98 -7.15 7.97
N LYS A 115 0.95 -7.86 9.11
CA LYS A 115 -0.26 -8.43 9.68
C LYS A 115 -1.20 -7.35 10.22
N GLU A 116 -0.69 -6.37 10.96
CA GLU A 116 -1.48 -5.24 11.49
C GLU A 116 -2.19 -4.48 10.36
N PHE A 117 -1.46 -4.13 9.30
CA PHE A 117 -2.06 -3.52 8.11
C PHE A 117 -3.12 -4.43 7.48
N THR A 118 -2.81 -5.71 7.30
CA THR A 118 -3.75 -6.66 6.66
C THR A 118 -5.05 -6.76 7.45
N ASP A 119 -4.97 -6.82 8.77
CA ASP A 119 -6.15 -6.90 9.64
C ASP A 119 -6.95 -5.59 9.63
N ALA A 120 -6.28 -4.44 9.67
CA ALA A 120 -6.92 -3.13 9.56
C ALA A 120 -7.58 -2.93 8.18
N PHE A 121 -6.94 -3.38 7.10
CA PHE A 121 -7.51 -3.30 5.76
C PHE A 121 -8.77 -4.19 5.63
N ARG A 122 -8.78 -5.38 6.23
CA ARG A 122 -10.00 -6.22 6.30
C ARG A 122 -11.11 -5.54 7.09
N GLU A 123 -10.80 -4.91 8.22
CA GLU A 123 -11.80 -4.15 8.98
C GLU A 123 -12.35 -2.99 8.14
N LEU A 124 -11.49 -2.25 7.44
CA LEU A 124 -11.91 -1.21 6.50
C LEU A 124 -12.87 -1.76 5.45
N LEU A 125 -12.57 -2.92 4.85
CA LEU A 125 -13.45 -3.57 3.86
C LEU A 125 -14.84 -3.86 4.43
N GLN A 126 -14.92 -4.35 5.68
CA GLN A 126 -16.20 -4.53 6.37
C GLN A 126 -16.94 -3.21 6.57
N LYS A 127 -16.24 -2.14 6.97
CA LYS A 127 -16.84 -0.81 7.19
C LYS A 127 -17.40 -0.18 5.92
N VAL A 128 -16.80 -0.46 4.77
CA VAL A 128 -17.30 0.03 3.46
C VAL A 128 -18.33 -0.90 2.82
N GLY A 129 -18.75 -1.96 3.51
CA GLY A 129 -19.84 -2.85 3.08
C GLY A 129 -19.40 -3.95 2.10
N ALA A 130 -18.09 -4.23 1.99
CA ALA A 130 -17.61 -5.39 1.27
C ALA A 130 -17.87 -6.68 2.07
N ASN A 131 -18.18 -7.77 1.37
CA ASN A 131 -18.44 -9.07 1.98
C ASN A 131 -17.32 -10.05 1.64
N GLU A 132 -16.78 -10.72 2.66
CA GLU A 132 -15.85 -11.83 2.46
C GLU A 132 -16.62 -13.05 1.95
N THR A 133 -16.35 -13.43 0.70
CA THR A 133 -17.02 -14.54 0.00
C THR A 133 -16.21 -15.83 0.04
N SER A 134 -14.89 -15.70 0.20
CA SER A 134 -13.93 -16.78 0.44
C SER A 134 -12.75 -16.20 1.22
N THR A 135 -11.89 -17.06 1.76
CA THR A 135 -10.72 -16.62 2.54
C THR A 135 -9.89 -15.60 1.75
N ASN A 136 -9.80 -14.37 2.28
CA ASN A 136 -9.12 -13.22 1.66
C ASN A 136 -9.70 -12.72 0.32
N ILE A 137 -10.91 -13.15 -0.04
CA ILE A 137 -11.63 -12.66 -1.23
C ILE A 137 -12.88 -11.91 -0.79
N TRP A 138 -12.88 -10.63 -1.08
CA TRP A 138 -13.94 -9.68 -0.73
C TRP A 138 -14.65 -9.21 -1.98
N THR A 139 -15.95 -8.94 -1.87
CA THR A 139 -16.76 -8.46 -2.99
C THR A 139 -17.63 -7.29 -2.57
N THR A 140 -17.81 -6.34 -3.49
CA THR A 140 -18.83 -5.28 -3.43
C THR A 140 -19.86 -5.53 -4.55
N ALA A 141 -20.72 -4.55 -4.83
CA ALA A 141 -21.59 -4.61 -6.01
C ALA A 141 -20.80 -4.57 -7.34
N THR A 142 -19.61 -3.97 -7.35
CA THR A 142 -18.87 -3.60 -8.57
C THR A 142 -17.40 -4.05 -8.57
N GLU A 143 -16.89 -4.57 -7.47
CA GLU A 143 -15.49 -4.99 -7.36
C GLU A 143 -15.33 -6.39 -6.73
N VAL A 144 -14.27 -7.07 -7.14
CA VAL A 144 -13.67 -8.20 -6.41
C VAL A 144 -12.30 -7.76 -5.91
N ILE A 145 -12.03 -8.00 -4.64
CA ILE A 145 -10.81 -7.58 -3.94
C ILE A 145 -10.15 -8.84 -3.35
N SER A 146 -8.90 -9.11 -3.72
CA SER A 146 -8.10 -10.17 -3.11
C SER A 146 -6.97 -9.58 -2.27
N ILE A 147 -6.67 -10.23 -1.15
CA ILE A 147 -5.58 -9.84 -0.25
C ILE A 147 -4.63 -11.02 -0.07
N LYS A 148 -3.33 -10.83 -0.30
CA LYS A 148 -2.30 -11.84 -0.07
C LYS A 148 -1.21 -11.26 0.79
N ALA A 149 -1.00 -11.83 1.97
CA ALA A 149 0.13 -11.51 2.83
C ALA A 149 1.15 -12.66 2.77
N SER A 150 2.43 -12.34 2.55
CA SER A 150 3.53 -13.31 2.56
C SER A 150 4.79 -12.67 3.14
N GLY A 151 5.23 -13.15 4.30
CA GLY A 151 6.36 -12.54 5.01
C GLY A 151 6.05 -11.08 5.36
N THR A 152 6.81 -10.16 4.78
CA THR A 152 6.64 -8.71 4.96
C THR A 152 5.92 -8.03 3.78
N GLU A 153 5.48 -8.81 2.78
CA GLU A 153 4.78 -8.27 1.61
C GLU A 153 3.27 -8.47 1.73
N VAL A 154 2.50 -7.45 1.35
CA VAL A 154 1.06 -7.52 1.16
C VAL A 154 0.72 -7.09 -0.26
N LEU A 155 0.02 -7.95 -0.99
CA LEU A 155 -0.50 -7.68 -2.33
C LEU A 155 -2.03 -7.60 -2.27
N ILE A 156 -2.57 -6.46 -2.66
CA ILE A 156 -4.00 -6.23 -2.85
C ILE A 156 -4.28 -6.13 -4.35
N GLU A 157 -5.25 -6.88 -4.85
CA GLU A 157 -5.70 -6.80 -6.24
C GLU A 157 -7.20 -6.51 -6.28
N ILE A 158 -7.60 -5.49 -7.05
CA ILE A 158 -9.00 -5.06 -7.18
C ILE A 158 -9.38 -5.13 -8.66
N VAL A 159 -10.46 -5.85 -8.98
CA VAL A 159 -10.97 -6.01 -10.35
C VAL A 159 -12.39 -5.47 -10.45
N SER A 160 -12.67 -4.71 -11.50
CA SER A 160 -13.99 -4.13 -11.78
C SER A 160 -14.28 -4.08 -13.30
N PRO A 161 -15.52 -4.35 -13.77
CA PRO A 161 -16.65 -4.91 -13.00
C PRO A 161 -16.46 -6.40 -12.68
N PRO A 162 -17.28 -7.00 -11.80
CA PRO A 162 -17.21 -8.43 -11.46
C PRO A 162 -17.77 -9.26 -12.64
N GLY A 163 -16.92 -9.59 -13.61
CA GLY A 163 -17.27 -10.40 -14.79
C GLY A 163 -16.50 -11.73 -14.86
N GLU A 164 -16.37 -12.33 -16.05
CA GLU A 164 -15.59 -13.58 -16.26
C GLU A 164 -14.12 -13.51 -15.77
N MET A 165 -13.62 -12.29 -15.56
CA MET A 165 -12.30 -11.98 -15.02
C MET A 165 -12.18 -12.28 -13.51
N MET A 166 -13.30 -12.64 -12.84
CA MET A 166 -13.34 -13.19 -11.50
C MET A 166 -12.51 -14.49 -11.39
N LYS A 167 -12.48 -15.33 -12.44
CA LYS A 167 -11.63 -16.54 -12.46
C LYS A 167 -10.14 -16.20 -12.50
N GLU A 168 -9.73 -15.22 -13.31
CA GLU A 168 -8.33 -14.78 -13.38
C GLU A 168 -7.86 -14.13 -12.06
N ALA A 169 -8.73 -13.35 -11.40
CA ALA A 169 -8.45 -12.76 -10.09
C ALA A 169 -8.35 -13.81 -8.96
N VAL A 170 -9.21 -14.84 -9.00
CA VAL A 170 -9.21 -15.95 -8.04
C VAL A 170 -8.06 -16.95 -8.30
N GLU A 171 -7.69 -17.20 -9.56
CA GLU A 171 -6.50 -17.98 -9.92
C GLU A 171 -5.22 -17.25 -9.51
N ALA A 172 -5.15 -15.94 -9.69
CA ALA A 172 -4.07 -15.15 -9.11
C ALA A 172 -4.07 -15.30 -7.58
N ALA A 173 -5.24 -15.39 -6.92
CA ALA A 173 -5.41 -15.54 -5.47
C ALA A 173 -5.05 -16.90 -4.88
N SER A 174 -4.92 -17.93 -5.71
CA SER A 174 -4.59 -19.29 -5.26
C SER A 174 -3.09 -19.54 -5.41
N PRO A 175 -2.40 -20.04 -4.37
CA PRO A 175 -0.99 -20.38 -4.50
C PRO A 175 -0.83 -21.57 -5.46
N SER A 176 0.14 -21.46 -6.36
CA SER A 176 0.91 -22.64 -6.81
C SER A 176 1.77 -23.15 -5.66
#